data_AF-A0A0H3CYE2-F1
#
_entry.id   AF-A0A0H3CYE2-F1
#
_cell.length_a   1.000
_cell.length_b   1.000
_cell.length_c   1.000
_cell.angle_alpha   90.00
_cell.angle_beta   90.00
_cell.angle_gamma   90.00
#
_symmetry.space_group_name_H-M   'P 1'
#
loop_
_entity.id
_entity.type
_entity.pdbx_description
1 polymer ?
#
loop_
_entity_poly.entity_id
_entity_poly.type
_entity_poly.pdbx_seq_one_letter_code
_entity_poly.pdbx_strand_id
1 'polypeptide(L)'
;MITTRQLIAQARAREEAMARVEELLASASGTAHDLDGQVEVTVDARGKLLRLWLAPSAVELGERLGPLVVEIAQAAMREATQDGYNKVALLLGEDMTAMIEQMTGVPAPARAEDDDPGMTVEEFQRQRAERLGAAPPEPEPASSVEDEDAYWESFDPASLRSDR
;
A
#
# COMPACT_ATOMS: atom_id res chain seq x y z
N MET A 1 13.62 -17.23 31.53
CA MET A 1 12.58 -18.29 31.48
C MET A 1 11.24 -17.60 31.31
N ILE A 2 10.56 -17.84 30.19
CA ILE A 2 9.20 -17.32 29.98
C ILE A 2 8.26 -18.08 30.91
N THR A 3 7.47 -17.34 31.69
CA THR A 3 6.48 -17.96 32.60
C THR A 3 5.26 -18.43 31.81
N THR A 4 4.55 -19.44 32.31
CA THR A 4 3.27 -19.89 31.73
C THR A 4 2.28 -18.73 31.55
N ARG A 5 2.27 -17.77 32.48
CA ARG A 5 1.41 -16.58 32.42
C ARG A 5 1.78 -15.66 31.24
N GLN A 6 3.07 -15.49 30.97
CA GLN A 6 3.57 -14.73 29.82
C GLN A 6 3.28 -15.45 28.50
N LEU A 7 3.40 -16.79 28.44
CA LEU A 7 3.00 -17.60 27.28
C LEU A 7 1.51 -17.43 26.95
N ILE A 8 0.64 -17.49 27.97
CA ILE A 8 -0.81 -17.30 27.78
C ILE A 8 -1.11 -15.88 27.30
N ALA A 9 -0.45 -14.86 27.88
CA ALA A 9 -0.65 -13.47 27.46
C ALA A 9 -0.21 -13.24 26.00
N GLN A 10 0.93 -13.80 25.61
CA GLN A 10 1.42 -13.72 24.23
C GLN A 10 0.50 -14.46 23.24
N ALA A 11 -0.01 -15.62 23.62
CA ALA A 11 -0.97 -16.36 22.80
C ALA A 11 -2.26 -15.57 22.57
N ARG A 12 -2.81 -14.94 23.62
CA ARG A 12 -4.01 -14.08 23.51
C ARG A 12 -3.76 -12.85 22.66
N ALA A 13 -2.63 -12.17 22.84
CA ALA A 13 -2.28 -11.02 22.03
C ALA A 13 -2.17 -11.38 20.53
N ARG A 14 -1.63 -12.56 20.22
CA ARG A 14 -1.57 -13.06 18.84
C ARG A 14 -2.95 -13.38 18.28
N GLU A 15 -3.83 -14.00 19.07
CA GLU A 15 -5.20 -14.30 18.67
C GLU A 15 -6.00 -13.02 18.38
N GLU A 16 -5.90 -12.00 19.25
CA GLU A 16 -6.52 -10.70 19.05
C GLU A 16 -5.98 -9.98 17.81
N ALA A 17 -4.66 -10.04 17.58
CA ALA A 17 -4.03 -9.47 16.39
C ALA A 17 -4.52 -10.16 15.10
N MET A 18 -4.64 -11.48 15.10
CA MET A 18 -5.17 -12.27 13.98
C MET A 18 -6.62 -11.92 13.68
N ALA A 19 -7.48 -11.86 14.71
CA ALA A 19 -8.89 -11.49 14.56
C ALA A 19 -9.04 -10.09 13.93
N ARG A 20 -8.18 -9.15 14.35
CA ARG A 20 -8.18 -7.79 13.80
C ARG A 20 -7.72 -7.73 12.35
N VAL A 21 -6.74 -8.56 11.94
CA VAL A 21 -6.37 -8.71 10.53
C VAL A 21 -7.51 -9.27 9.72
N GLU A 22 -8.21 -10.28 10.22
CA GLU A 22 -9.34 -10.87 9.51
C GLU A 22 -10.46 -9.85 9.29
N GLU A 23 -10.80 -9.05 10.31
CA GLU A 23 -11.75 -7.95 10.18
C GLU A 23 -11.29 -6.91 9.15
N LEU A 24 -10.00 -6.56 9.14
CA LEU A 24 -9.46 -5.61 8.17
C LEU A 24 -9.53 -6.15 6.74
N LEU A 25 -9.15 -7.40 6.51
CA LEU A 25 -9.24 -8.04 5.18
C LEU A 25 -10.69 -8.19 4.73
N ALA A 26 -11.62 -8.49 5.63
CA ALA A 26 -13.05 -8.54 5.33
C ALA A 26 -13.63 -7.16 4.97
N SER A 27 -13.02 -6.07 5.48
CA SER A 27 -13.39 -4.69 5.14
C SER A 27 -12.69 -4.18 3.87
N ALA A 28 -11.67 -4.88 3.38
CA ALA A 28 -10.95 -4.53 2.17
C ALA A 28 -11.68 -5.06 0.95
N SER A 29 -11.76 -4.25 -0.10
CA SER A 29 -12.53 -4.58 -1.29
C SER A 29 -11.87 -4.08 -2.56
N GLY A 30 -12.05 -4.82 -3.65
CA GLY A 30 -11.62 -4.44 -5.00
C GLY A 30 -12.74 -4.65 -5.99
N THR A 31 -12.76 -3.82 -7.05
CA THR A 31 -13.79 -3.81 -8.07
C THR A 31 -13.17 -3.75 -9.45
N ALA A 32 -13.36 -4.80 -10.24
CA ALA A 32 -12.90 -4.85 -11.62
C ALA A 32 -14.08 -4.95 -12.60
N HIS A 33 -13.82 -4.53 -13.84
CA HIS A 33 -14.76 -4.60 -14.95
C HIS A 33 -14.09 -5.14 -16.21
N ASP A 34 -14.87 -5.67 -17.14
CA ASP A 34 -14.40 -5.96 -18.49
C ASP A 34 -14.21 -4.68 -19.31
N LEU A 35 -13.48 -4.80 -20.42
CA LEU A 35 -13.18 -3.67 -21.32
C LEU A 35 -14.42 -2.97 -21.87
N ASP A 36 -15.49 -3.74 -22.09
CA ASP A 36 -16.74 -3.24 -22.66
C ASP A 36 -17.73 -2.74 -21.58
N GLY A 37 -17.38 -2.86 -20.29
CA GLY A 37 -18.22 -2.45 -19.16
C GLY A 37 -19.54 -3.23 -19.07
N GLN A 38 -19.55 -4.48 -19.53
CA GLN A 38 -20.70 -5.38 -19.48
C GLN A 38 -20.73 -6.22 -18.20
N VAL A 39 -19.61 -6.38 -17.53
CA VAL A 39 -19.45 -7.20 -16.32
C VAL A 39 -18.64 -6.41 -15.31
N GLU A 40 -19.16 -6.29 -14.10
CA GLU A 40 -18.45 -5.69 -12.97
C GLU A 40 -18.51 -6.65 -11.77
N VAL A 41 -17.36 -6.89 -11.14
CA VAL A 41 -17.22 -7.79 -10.01
C VAL A 41 -16.57 -7.05 -8.86
N THR A 42 -17.17 -7.13 -7.67
CA THR A 42 -16.57 -6.66 -6.41
C THR A 42 -16.37 -7.83 -5.46
N VAL A 43 -15.17 -7.95 -4.92
CA VAL A 43 -14.80 -8.99 -3.94
C VAL A 43 -14.15 -8.38 -2.70
N ASP A 44 -14.19 -9.09 -1.57
CA ASP A 44 -13.34 -8.77 -0.42
C ASP A 44 -11.93 -9.37 -0.57
N ALA A 45 -10.98 -8.95 0.28
CA ALA A 45 -9.60 -9.46 0.22
C ALA A 45 -9.45 -10.94 0.66
N ARG A 46 -10.53 -11.59 1.11
CA ARG A 46 -10.59 -13.03 1.39
C ARG A 46 -11.19 -13.81 0.21
N GLY A 47 -11.59 -13.11 -0.86
CA GLY A 47 -12.19 -13.69 -2.04
C GLY A 47 -13.69 -13.94 -1.96
N LYS A 48 -14.37 -13.37 -0.97
CA LYS A 48 -15.82 -13.39 -0.94
C LYS A 48 -16.37 -12.47 -2.03
N LEU A 49 -17.23 -12.99 -2.89
CA LEU A 49 -17.99 -12.19 -3.83
C LEU A 49 -18.98 -11.27 -3.08
N LEU A 50 -18.79 -9.96 -3.19
CA LEU A 50 -19.66 -8.96 -2.57
C LEU A 50 -20.74 -8.48 -3.53
N ARG A 51 -20.37 -8.30 -4.81
CA ARG A 51 -21.28 -7.85 -5.86
C ARG A 51 -20.85 -8.42 -7.21
N LEU A 52 -21.83 -8.85 -7.99
CA LEU A 52 -21.69 -9.15 -9.41
C LEU A 52 -22.77 -8.36 -10.14
N TRP A 53 -22.36 -7.52 -11.07
CA TRP A 53 -23.25 -6.79 -11.96
C TRP A 53 -23.00 -7.21 -13.40
N LEU A 54 -24.10 -7.44 -14.12
CA LEU A 54 -24.10 -7.85 -15.52
C LEU A 54 -25.01 -6.90 -16.28
N ALA A 55 -24.47 -6.26 -17.32
CA ALA A 55 -25.26 -5.52 -18.28
C ALA A 55 -26.20 -6.46 -19.04
N PRO A 56 -27.36 -5.98 -19.52
CA PRO A 56 -28.26 -6.80 -20.34
C PRO A 56 -27.57 -7.39 -21.59
N SER A 57 -26.61 -6.68 -22.19
CA SER A 57 -25.84 -7.13 -23.35
C SER A 57 -24.91 -8.30 -23.05
N ALA A 58 -24.55 -8.53 -21.77
CA ALA A 58 -23.67 -9.64 -21.38
C ALA A 58 -24.25 -11.01 -21.74
N VAL A 59 -25.57 -11.11 -22.01
CA VAL A 59 -26.21 -12.32 -22.53
C VAL A 59 -25.63 -12.76 -23.87
N GLU A 60 -25.15 -11.82 -24.69
CA GLU A 60 -24.58 -12.09 -26.01
C GLU A 60 -23.23 -12.81 -25.93
N LEU A 61 -22.57 -12.78 -24.77
CA LEU A 61 -21.32 -13.50 -24.53
C LEU A 61 -21.53 -15.02 -24.45
N GLY A 62 -22.74 -15.48 -24.10
CA GLY A 62 -23.09 -16.89 -23.98
C GLY A 62 -22.11 -17.66 -23.06
N GLU A 63 -21.58 -18.77 -23.56
CA GLU A 63 -20.60 -19.62 -22.84
C GLU A 63 -19.32 -18.88 -22.41
N ARG A 64 -18.99 -17.74 -23.02
CA ARG A 64 -17.81 -16.94 -22.65
C ARG A 64 -17.99 -16.15 -21.36
N LEU A 65 -19.24 -15.97 -20.89
CA LEU A 65 -19.52 -15.18 -19.70
C LEU A 65 -18.88 -15.79 -18.45
N GLY A 66 -18.96 -17.11 -18.28
CA GLY A 66 -18.41 -17.80 -17.12
C GLY A 66 -16.91 -17.56 -16.94
N PRO A 67 -16.07 -17.89 -17.95
CA PRO A 67 -14.64 -17.59 -17.92
C PRO A 67 -14.34 -16.11 -17.72
N LEU A 68 -15.06 -15.20 -18.39
CA LEU A 68 -14.85 -13.76 -18.26
C LEU A 68 -15.10 -13.27 -16.83
N VAL A 69 -16.18 -13.72 -16.19
CA VAL A 69 -16.47 -13.37 -14.78
C VAL A 69 -15.35 -13.83 -13.85
N VAL A 70 -14.76 -15.01 -14.11
CA VAL A 70 -13.63 -15.52 -13.31
C VAL A 70 -12.38 -14.65 -13.50
N GLU A 71 -12.07 -14.25 -14.73
CA GLU A 71 -10.94 -13.36 -15.03
C GLU A 71 -11.08 -12.00 -14.32
N ILE A 72 -12.28 -11.41 -14.38
CA ILE A 72 -12.57 -10.13 -13.72
C ILE A 72 -12.55 -10.29 -12.20
N ALA A 73 -13.07 -11.39 -11.65
CA ALA A 73 -12.99 -11.67 -10.23
C ALA A 73 -11.54 -11.79 -9.74
N GLN A 74 -10.64 -12.37 -10.53
CA GLN A 74 -9.20 -12.40 -10.23
C GLN A 74 -8.57 -11.01 -10.27
N ALA A 75 -8.98 -10.15 -11.20
CA ALA A 75 -8.53 -8.76 -11.22
C ALA A 75 -9.02 -7.98 -9.98
N ALA A 76 -10.29 -8.12 -9.62
CA ALA A 76 -10.87 -7.53 -8.42
C ALA A 76 -10.17 -8.04 -7.14
N MET A 77 -9.76 -9.31 -7.12
CA MET A 77 -9.01 -9.89 -5.99
C MET A 77 -7.65 -9.22 -5.78
N ARG A 78 -6.92 -8.94 -6.87
CA ARG A 78 -5.62 -8.25 -6.80
C ARG A 78 -5.78 -6.84 -6.21
N GLU A 79 -6.81 -6.12 -6.65
CA GLU A 79 -7.13 -4.81 -6.10
C GLU A 79 -7.57 -4.89 -4.63
N ALA A 80 -8.42 -5.85 -4.26
CA ALA A 80 -8.84 -6.06 -2.87
C ALA A 80 -7.65 -6.38 -1.95
N THR A 81 -6.70 -7.17 -2.46
CA THR A 81 -5.46 -7.53 -1.76
C THR A 81 -4.60 -6.29 -1.53
N GLN A 82 -4.45 -5.43 -2.55
CA GLN A 82 -3.74 -4.16 -2.42
C GLN A 82 -4.40 -3.25 -1.39
N ASP A 83 -5.73 -3.10 -1.42
CA ASP A 83 -6.48 -2.34 -0.42
C ASP A 83 -6.28 -2.91 1.00
N GLY A 84 -6.25 -4.24 1.12
CA GLY A 84 -5.94 -4.93 2.37
C GLY A 84 -4.55 -4.58 2.90
N TYR A 85 -3.52 -4.64 2.06
CA TYR A 85 -2.16 -4.23 2.42
C TYR A 85 -2.09 -2.75 2.82
N ASN A 86 -2.74 -1.86 2.07
CA ASN A 86 -2.79 -0.43 2.39
C ASN A 86 -3.41 -0.19 3.78
N LYS A 87 -4.51 -0.88 4.09
CA LYS A 87 -5.20 -0.78 5.38
C LYS A 87 -4.35 -1.32 6.54
N VAL A 88 -3.63 -2.43 6.34
CA VAL A 88 -2.78 -3.01 7.39
C VAL A 88 -1.51 -2.21 7.60
N ALA A 89 -0.88 -1.70 6.53
CA ALA A 89 0.31 -0.87 6.62
C ALA A 89 0.07 0.40 7.44
N LEU A 90 -1.11 1.02 7.31
CA LEU A 90 -1.50 2.21 8.07
C LEU A 90 -1.73 1.94 9.57
N LEU A 91 -2.02 0.70 9.95
CA LEU A 91 -2.43 0.37 11.32
C LEU A 91 -1.31 -0.27 12.15
N LEU A 92 -0.46 -1.14 11.58
CA LEU A 92 0.29 -2.11 12.41
C LEU A 92 1.79 -2.32 12.08
N GLY A 93 2.40 -1.53 11.19
CA GLY A 93 3.85 -1.63 10.92
C GLY A 93 4.32 -2.94 10.24
N GLU A 94 5.62 -3.07 9.99
CA GLU A 94 6.23 -4.09 9.10
C GLU A 94 5.91 -5.56 9.47
N ASP A 95 5.78 -5.90 10.75
CA ASP A 95 5.66 -7.28 11.26
C ASP A 95 4.39 -8.02 10.77
N MET A 96 3.31 -7.30 10.48
CA MET A 96 2.03 -7.93 10.05
C MET A 96 1.92 -8.12 8.55
N THR A 97 2.74 -7.41 7.76
CA THR A 97 2.84 -7.61 6.32
C THR A 97 3.28 -9.05 6.01
N ALA A 98 4.23 -9.58 6.80
CA ALA A 98 4.69 -10.96 6.70
C ALA A 98 3.62 -11.99 7.10
N MET A 99 2.64 -11.61 7.93
CA MET A 99 1.53 -12.48 8.34
C MET A 99 0.48 -12.62 7.22
N ILE A 100 0.17 -11.53 6.52
CA ILE A 100 -0.75 -11.56 5.37
C ILE A 100 -0.17 -12.38 4.23
N GLU A 101 1.13 -12.23 3.95
CA GLU A 101 1.83 -13.03 2.96
C GLU A 101 1.71 -14.54 3.27
N GLN A 102 1.86 -14.94 4.53
CA GLN A 102 1.62 -16.33 4.97
C GLN A 102 0.15 -16.78 4.84
N MET A 103 -0.83 -15.89 5.02
CA MET A 103 -2.25 -16.24 4.96
C MET A 103 -2.81 -16.26 3.52
N THR A 104 -2.36 -15.34 2.69
CA THR A 104 -2.84 -15.17 1.31
C THR A 104 -1.99 -15.94 0.30
N GLY A 105 -0.75 -16.27 0.65
CA GLY A 105 0.23 -16.87 -0.27
C GLY A 105 0.73 -15.90 -1.34
N VAL A 106 0.36 -14.62 -1.26
CA VAL A 106 0.74 -13.58 -2.21
C VAL A 106 1.78 -12.67 -1.54
N PRO A 107 2.97 -12.50 -2.14
CA PRO A 107 3.99 -11.63 -1.59
C PRO A 107 3.48 -10.19 -1.49
N ALA A 108 3.95 -9.47 -0.48
CA ALA A 108 3.65 -8.05 -0.37
C ALA A 108 4.10 -7.33 -1.67
N PRO A 109 3.31 -6.38 -2.22
CA PRO A 109 3.62 -5.70 -3.48
C PRO A 109 5.05 -5.15 -3.54
N ALA A 110 5.49 -4.46 -2.49
CA ALA A 110 6.85 -3.92 -2.36
C ALA A 110 7.99 -4.98 -2.39
N ARG A 111 7.65 -6.27 -2.39
CA ARG A 111 8.58 -7.42 -2.49
C ARG A 111 8.27 -8.32 -3.70
N ALA A 112 7.27 -7.99 -4.53
CA ALA A 112 7.00 -8.73 -5.75
C ALA A 112 8.15 -8.51 -6.74
N GLU A 113 8.59 -9.56 -7.43
CA GLU A 113 9.72 -9.51 -8.39
C GLU A 113 9.45 -8.57 -9.57
N ASP A 114 8.18 -8.26 -9.85
CA ASP A 114 7.72 -7.38 -10.92
C ASP A 114 7.43 -5.93 -10.47
N ASP A 115 7.60 -5.60 -9.19
CA ASP A 115 7.34 -4.25 -8.70
C ASP A 115 8.53 -3.34 -9.01
N ASP A 116 8.27 -2.28 -9.77
CA ASP A 116 9.27 -1.24 -10.05
C ASP A 116 9.59 -0.57 -8.70
N PRO A 117 10.85 -0.60 -8.21
CA PRO A 117 11.23 -0.07 -6.89
C PRO A 117 11.01 1.45 -6.74
N GLY A 118 10.34 2.07 -7.70
CA GLY A 118 10.16 3.50 -7.83
C GLY A 118 11.45 4.15 -8.29
N MET A 119 11.34 5.44 -8.56
CA MET A 119 12.48 6.26 -8.93
C MET A 119 13.42 6.43 -7.73
N THR A 120 14.68 6.06 -7.91
CA THR A 120 15.71 6.29 -6.89
C THR A 120 15.93 7.79 -6.66
N VAL A 121 16.47 8.15 -5.49
CA VAL A 121 16.78 9.55 -5.13
C VAL A 121 17.71 10.19 -6.17
N GLU A 122 18.69 9.43 -6.66
CA GLU A 122 19.67 9.85 -7.66
C GLU A 122 19.00 10.13 -9.02
N GLU A 123 18.04 9.30 -9.43
CA GLU A 123 17.30 9.48 -10.66
C GLU A 123 16.31 10.64 -10.60
N PHE A 124 15.68 10.87 -9.44
CA PHE A 124 14.87 12.05 -9.21
C PHE A 124 15.69 13.34 -9.33
N GLN A 125 16.89 13.36 -8.75
CA GLN A 125 17.80 14.51 -8.84
C GLN A 125 18.25 14.75 -10.29
N ARG A 126 18.56 13.69 -11.05
CA ARG A 126 18.90 13.78 -12.48
C ARG A 126 17.76 14.38 -13.31
N GLN A 127 16.54 13.85 -13.19
CA GLN A 127 15.37 14.37 -13.91
C GLN A 127 14.99 15.81 -13.48
N ARG A 128 15.22 16.15 -12.21
CA ARG A 128 15.05 17.52 -11.72
C ARG A 128 16.07 18.46 -12.38
N ALA A 129 17.33 18.06 -12.49
CA ALA A 129 18.39 18.84 -13.15
C ALA A 129 18.11 19.03 -14.65
N GLU A 130 17.67 17.97 -15.34
CA GLU A 130 17.27 18.02 -16.75
C GLU A 130 16.09 18.96 -17.01
N ARG A 131 15.06 18.93 -16.15
CA ARG A 131 13.90 19.83 -16.27
C ARG A 131 14.24 21.29 -15.94
N LEU A 132 15.19 21.54 -15.05
CA LEU A 132 15.61 22.88 -14.65
C LEU A 132 16.67 23.47 -15.59
N GLY A 133 17.19 22.70 -16.56
CA GLY A 133 18.22 23.17 -17.50
C GLY A 133 19.51 23.63 -16.81
N ALA A 134 19.74 23.18 -15.58
CA ALA A 134 20.81 23.67 -14.72
C ALA A 134 21.97 22.67 -14.72
N ALA A 135 23.20 23.17 -14.86
CA ALA A 135 24.40 22.42 -14.56
C ALA A 135 24.26 21.77 -13.16
N PRO A 136 24.81 20.55 -12.95
CA PRO A 136 24.78 19.92 -11.64
C PRO A 136 25.26 20.93 -10.60
N PRO A 137 24.52 21.15 -9.50
CA PRO A 137 25.06 21.97 -8.43
C PRO A 137 26.37 21.33 -8.01
N GLU A 138 27.44 22.13 -7.98
CA GLU A 138 28.65 21.73 -7.26
C GLU A 138 28.21 21.27 -5.87
N PRO A 139 28.75 20.16 -5.34
CA PRO A 139 28.48 19.80 -3.97
C PRO A 139 28.91 21.00 -3.12
N GLU A 140 27.94 21.75 -2.60
CA GLU A 140 28.23 22.72 -1.55
C GLU A 140 28.95 21.91 -0.48
N PRO A 141 30.10 22.41 0.03
CA PRO A 141 30.75 21.75 1.14
C PRO A 141 29.67 21.61 2.21
N ALA A 142 29.38 20.37 2.58
CA ALA A 142 28.49 20.08 3.69
C ALA A 142 28.92 21.01 4.81
N SER A 143 28.05 21.98 5.14
CA SER A 143 28.20 22.76 6.35
C SER A 143 28.39 21.74 7.43
N SER A 144 29.60 21.73 8.00
CA SER A 144 29.95 20.89 9.13
C SER A 144 28.81 20.92 10.12
N VAL A 145 28.43 19.75 10.61
CA VAL A 145 27.39 19.49 11.62
C VAL A 145 27.76 20.13 12.99
N GLU A 146 28.61 21.16 12.99
CA GLU A 146 29.06 21.93 14.13
C GLU A 146 28.30 23.27 14.28
N ASP A 147 27.50 23.68 13.30
CA ASP A 147 26.78 24.98 13.29
C ASP A 147 25.25 24.89 13.48
N GLU A 148 24.69 23.70 13.74
CA GLU A 148 23.25 23.57 14.01
C GLU A 148 22.87 24.27 15.33
N ASP A 149 23.75 24.25 16.33
CA ASP A 149 23.56 24.92 17.62
C ASP A 149 23.62 26.45 17.48
N ALA A 150 24.52 26.99 16.65
CA ALA A 150 24.64 28.42 16.39
C ALA A 150 23.45 29.00 15.60
N TYR A 151 22.81 28.17 14.77
CA TYR A 151 21.59 28.54 14.05
C TYR A 151 20.40 28.72 14.99
N TRP A 152 20.25 27.84 16.00
CA TRP A 152 19.18 27.98 17.00
C TRP A 152 19.39 29.17 17.94
N GLU A 153 20.65 29.54 18.23
CA GLU A 153 20.95 30.70 19.09
C GLU A 153 20.69 32.05 18.41
N SER A 154 20.78 32.12 17.08
CA SER A 154 20.56 33.35 16.30
C SER A 154 19.15 33.44 15.70
N PHE A 155 18.32 32.41 15.88
CA PHE A 155 16.97 32.37 15.35
C PHE A 155 16.03 33.32 16.13
N ASP A 156 15.62 34.41 15.50
CA ASP A 156 14.60 35.32 16.04
C ASP A 156 13.19 34.88 15.62
N PRO A 157 12.37 34.35 16.54
CA PRO A 157 11.00 33.95 16.25
C PRO A 157 10.09 35.14 15.89
N ALA A 158 10.50 36.39 16.13
CA ALA A 158 9.76 37.57 15.68
C ALA A 158 9.86 37.78 14.15
N SER A 159 10.87 37.20 13.47
CA SER A 159 10.99 37.25 12.00
C SER A 159 9.85 36.52 11.27
N LEU A 160 9.18 35.59 11.94
CA LEU A 160 8.00 34.87 11.41
C LEU A 160 6.72 35.72 11.40
N ARG A 161 6.76 36.93 11.99
CA ARG A 161 5.68 37.92 11.94
C ARG A 161 6.09 39.14 11.13
N SER A 162 6.57 38.92 9.90
CA SER A 162 6.65 39.99 8.90
C SER A 162 5.31 40.13 8.18
N ASP A 163 4.56 41.16 8.60
CA ASP A 163 3.44 41.85 7.97
C ASP A 163 2.25 41.06 7.38
N ARG A 164 1.09 41.27 8.01
CA ARG A 164 -0.23 41.20 7.40
C ARG A 164 -0.90 42.57 7.49
#